data_AF-A0A2M8P784-F1
#
_entry.id   AF-A0A2M8P784-F1
#
_cell.length_a   1.000
_cell.length_b   1.000
_cell.length_c   1.000
_cell.angle_alpha   90.00
_cell.angle_beta   90.00
_cell.angle_gamma   90.00
#
_symmetry.space_group_name_H-M   'P 1'
#
loop_
_entity.id
_entity.type
_entity.pdbx_description
1 polymer ?
#
loop_
_entity_poly.entity_id
_entity_poly.type
_entity_poly.pdbx_seq_one_letter_code
_entity_poly.pdbx_strand_id
1 'polypeptide(L)'
;MSEVLDAIKLVTGVGGKGFNQGATNDDFGTAFGDTVFNGYYNPYTYQVIPDLHEDSVYYLIHAFVWEDFDRPEALFNKKTQISKIDMRMRNGRGEVVYKNRSFDEEELGVTFAIIKHGNGKDWWVVL
;
A
#
# COMPACT_ATOMS: atom_id res chain seq x y z
N MET A 1 -23.13 9.17 17.26
CA MET A 1 -21.74 8.68 17.37
C MET A 1 -21.62 7.32 16.67
N SER A 2 -22.16 7.21 15.44
CA SER A 2 -22.36 5.92 14.76
C SER A 2 -22.09 5.96 13.25
N GLU A 3 -21.61 7.07 12.68
CA GLU A 3 -21.39 7.19 11.23
C GLU A 3 -19.91 7.21 10.83
N VAL A 4 -18.98 7.24 11.79
CA VAL A 4 -17.53 7.29 11.52
C VAL A 4 -16.91 5.89 11.36
N LEU A 5 -17.65 4.84 11.73
CA LEU A 5 -17.15 3.45 11.70
C LEU A 5 -17.44 2.70 10.39
N ASP A 6 -18.37 3.17 9.56
CA ASP A 6 -18.72 2.49 8.30
C ASP A 6 -17.71 2.74 7.17
N ALA A 7 -16.80 3.71 7.32
CA ALA A 7 -15.71 3.95 6.38
C ALA A 7 -14.49 3.04 6.60
N ILE A 8 -14.39 2.36 7.76
CA ILE A 8 -13.42 1.28 7.95
C ILE A 8 -14.11 -0.01 7.54
N LYS A 9 -14.38 -0.15 6.23
CA LYS A 9 -14.24 -1.47 5.65
C LYS A 9 -12.80 -1.85 5.91
N LEU A 10 -12.58 -2.67 6.93
CA LEU A 10 -11.34 -3.41 7.14
C LEU A 10 -10.98 -3.94 5.75
N VAL A 11 -9.99 -3.34 5.08
CA VAL A 11 -9.44 -3.85 3.83
C VAL A 11 -8.66 -5.09 4.26
N THR A 12 -9.39 -6.15 4.60
CA THR A 12 -8.83 -7.45 4.99
C THR A 12 -8.20 -8.16 3.81
N GLY A 13 -8.55 -7.74 2.59
CA GLY A 13 -7.91 -8.15 1.35
C GLY A 13 -7.01 -7.06 0.80
N VAL A 14 -5.83 -6.86 1.40
CA VAL A 14 -4.73 -6.12 0.75
C VAL A 14 -4.00 -7.00 -0.29
N GLY A 15 -4.47 -8.24 -0.47
CA GLY A 15 -3.94 -9.23 -1.39
C GLY A 15 -5.10 -9.86 -2.15
N GLY A 16 -4.91 -10.02 -3.45
CA GLY A 16 -5.91 -10.44 -4.42
C GLY A 16 -5.52 -9.90 -5.80
N LYS A 17 -5.97 -10.58 -6.86
CA LYS A 17 -5.69 -10.34 -8.28
C LYS A 17 -6.04 -8.92 -8.73
N GLY A 18 -5.25 -7.94 -8.31
CA GLY A 18 -5.71 -6.55 -8.34
C GLY A 18 -5.05 -5.58 -7.38
N PHE A 19 -4.41 -6.02 -6.28
CA PHE A 19 -3.74 -5.11 -5.33
C PHE A 19 -2.21 -5.21 -5.28
N ASN A 20 -1.65 -6.43 -5.23
CA ASN A 20 -0.20 -6.63 -5.20
C ASN A 20 0.26 -7.22 -6.53
N GLN A 21 1.25 -6.62 -7.19
CA GLN A 21 1.78 -7.15 -8.46
C GLN A 21 2.83 -8.22 -8.14
N GLY A 22 2.68 -9.43 -8.70
CA GLY A 22 3.67 -10.49 -8.56
C GLY A 22 3.65 -11.23 -7.22
N ALA A 23 2.48 -11.36 -6.57
CA ALA A 23 2.35 -12.31 -5.47
C ALA A 23 2.53 -13.74 -5.99
N THR A 24 3.34 -14.56 -5.32
CA THR A 24 3.53 -15.97 -5.68
C THR A 24 2.25 -16.79 -5.53
N ASN A 25 1.27 -16.27 -4.77
CA ASN A 25 -0.07 -16.83 -4.57
C ASN A 25 -1.16 -15.95 -5.22
N ASP A 26 -0.82 -15.23 -6.30
CA ASP A 26 -1.72 -14.35 -7.09
C ASP A 26 -2.68 -15.16 -7.97
N ASP A 27 -3.41 -16.14 -7.41
CA ASP A 27 -4.69 -16.67 -7.88
C ASP A 27 -4.89 -18.15 -7.52
N PHE A 28 -6.06 -18.45 -6.94
CA PHE A 28 -6.80 -19.71 -7.01
C PHE A 28 -5.99 -21.01 -7.20
N GLY A 29 -5.71 -21.69 -6.08
CA GLY A 29 -5.27 -23.09 -6.11
C GLY A 29 -4.53 -23.59 -4.87
N THR A 30 -4.18 -22.72 -3.93
CA THR A 30 -3.49 -23.10 -2.68
C THR A 30 -4.45 -23.08 -1.49
N ALA A 31 -4.13 -23.84 -0.43
CA ALA A 31 -4.96 -24.04 0.76
C ALA A 31 -5.25 -22.74 1.58
N PHE A 32 -4.75 -21.58 1.14
CA PHE A 32 -4.68 -20.35 1.94
C PHE A 32 -5.50 -19.16 1.38
N GLY A 33 -6.14 -19.29 0.21
CA GLY A 33 -7.01 -18.22 -0.34
C GLY A 33 -6.27 -16.95 -0.78
N ASP A 34 -6.98 -15.83 -0.92
CA ASP A 34 -6.40 -14.50 -1.19
C ASP A 34 -5.50 -14.09 -0.02
N THR A 35 -4.17 -14.12 -0.23
CA THR A 35 -3.21 -13.74 0.82
C THR A 35 -2.51 -12.44 0.49
N VAL A 36 -2.25 -11.64 1.52
CA VAL A 36 -1.26 -10.54 1.49
C VAL A 36 0.18 -11.07 1.47
N PHE A 37 0.36 -12.40 1.56
CA PHE A 37 1.64 -13.02 1.72
C PHE A 37 2.37 -13.08 0.38
N ASN A 38 3.27 -12.14 0.20
CA ASN A 38 4.31 -12.18 -0.81
C ASN A 38 5.63 -11.95 -0.05
N GLY A 39 6.58 -12.88 -0.18
CA GLY A 39 7.88 -12.79 0.50
C GLY A 39 8.68 -11.53 0.13
N TYR A 40 8.32 -10.90 -1.00
CA TYR A 40 8.91 -9.65 -1.46
C TYR A 40 8.14 -8.39 -1.04
N TYR A 41 7.02 -8.49 -0.31
CA TYR A 41 6.34 -7.32 0.25
C TYR A 41 6.63 -7.21 1.73
N ASN A 42 6.94 -6.00 2.19
CA ASN A 42 7.08 -5.75 3.62
C ASN A 42 5.71 -5.42 4.25
N PRO A 43 5.08 -6.33 5.01
CA PRO A 43 3.77 -6.08 5.64
C PRO A 43 3.80 -4.88 6.59
N TYR A 44 4.97 -4.52 7.14
CA TYR A 44 5.13 -3.39 8.05
C TYR A 44 5.06 -2.02 7.35
N THR A 45 5.04 -1.99 6.01
CA THR A 45 5.01 -0.73 5.24
C THR A 45 3.65 -0.36 4.67
N TYR A 46 2.65 -1.25 4.77
CA TYR A 46 1.31 -0.96 4.26
C TYR A 46 0.66 0.13 5.10
N GLN A 47 0.59 1.32 4.53
CA GLN A 47 0.07 2.50 5.18
C GLN A 47 -0.97 3.16 4.29
N VAL A 48 -2.17 3.35 4.83
CA VAL A 48 -3.26 4.05 4.16
C VAL A 48 -3.35 5.45 4.73
N ILE A 49 -3.28 6.45 3.86
CA ILE A 49 -3.43 7.86 4.24
C ILE A 49 -4.58 8.50 3.45
N PRO A 50 -5.37 9.40 4.05
CA PRO A 50 -6.33 10.18 3.32
C PRO A 50 -5.62 11.25 2.48
N ASP A 51 -6.20 11.56 1.32
CA ASP A 51 -5.89 12.78 0.59
C ASP A 51 -6.25 14.00 1.47
N LEU A 52 -5.41 15.03 1.44
CA LEU A 52 -5.59 16.24 2.27
C LEU A 52 -6.44 17.32 1.57
N HIS A 53 -6.80 17.10 0.31
CA HIS A 53 -7.54 18.04 -0.55
C HIS A 53 -8.84 17.46 -1.09
N GLU A 54 -8.90 16.14 -1.30
CA GLU A 54 -10.08 15.43 -1.77
C GLU A 54 -10.67 14.52 -0.69
N ASP A 55 -11.87 14.85 -0.21
CA ASP A 55 -12.60 13.97 0.70
C ASP A 55 -12.88 12.61 0.04
N SER A 56 -12.85 11.55 0.84
CA SER A 56 -13.10 10.17 0.40
C SER A 56 -12.08 9.60 -0.61
N VAL A 57 -10.95 10.28 -0.79
CA VAL A 57 -9.80 9.78 -1.54
C VAL A 57 -8.71 9.34 -0.56
N TYR A 58 -8.10 8.20 -0.86
CA TYR A 58 -7.06 7.59 -0.03
C TYR A 58 -5.90 7.11 -0.90
N TYR A 59 -4.72 7.03 -0.30
CA TYR A 59 -3.55 6.41 -0.90
C TYR A 59 -3.10 5.23 -0.05
N LEU A 60 -2.87 4.07 -0.68
CA LEU A 60 -2.08 3.01 -0.08
C LEU A 60 -0.63 3.20 -0.52
N ILE A 61 0.29 3.19 0.45
CA ILE A 61 1.72 3.21 0.22
C ILE A 61 2.33 1.93 0.81
N HIS A 62 3.29 1.33 0.11
CA HIS A 62 3.93 0.06 0.49
C HIS A 62 5.29 -0.13 -0.23
N ALA A 63 6.22 -0.81 0.44
CA ALA A 63 7.54 -1.18 -0.07
C ALA A 63 7.62 -2.63 -0.53
N PHE A 64 8.56 -2.87 -1.45
CA PHE A 64 9.06 -4.21 -1.72
C PHE A 64 10.33 -4.43 -0.91
N VAL A 65 10.55 -5.65 -0.47
CA VAL A 65 11.85 -6.14 -0.05
C VAL A 65 12.43 -6.89 -1.23
N TRP A 66 13.62 -6.50 -1.66
CA TRP A 66 14.38 -7.24 -2.65
C TRP A 66 15.71 -7.68 -2.05
N GLU A 67 16.10 -8.91 -2.34
CA GLU A 67 17.42 -9.44 -1.98
C GLU A 67 18.39 -9.11 -3.11
N ASP A 68 19.52 -8.48 -2.77
CA ASP A 68 20.62 -8.33 -3.71
C ASP A 68 21.44 -9.62 -3.68
N PHE A 69 21.42 -10.39 -4.77
CA PHE A 69 22.22 -11.62 -4.85
C PHE A 69 23.73 -11.34 -4.81
N ASP A 70 24.15 -10.11 -5.15
CA ASP A 70 25.54 -9.68 -5.07
C ASP A 70 25.88 -9.06 -3.70
N ARG A 71 24.88 -8.80 -2.86
CA ARG A 71 25.02 -8.28 -1.48
C ARG A 71 24.01 -8.96 -0.54
N PRO A 72 24.23 -10.23 -0.16
CA PRO A 72 23.24 -11.03 0.57
C PRO A 72 22.89 -10.48 1.97
N GLU A 73 23.74 -9.64 2.55
CA GLU A 73 23.46 -8.89 3.80
C GLU A 73 22.60 -7.63 3.63
N ALA A 74 22.30 -7.20 2.39
CA ALA A 74 21.55 -5.99 2.10
C ALA A 74 20.12 -6.31 1.65
N LEU A 75 19.16 -5.99 2.52
CA LEU A 75 17.76 -5.83 2.11
C LEU A 75 17.58 -4.39 1.66
N PHE A 76 17.06 -4.19 0.45
CA PHE A 76 16.77 -2.86 -0.06
C PHE A 76 15.36 -2.80 -0.63
N ASN A 77 14.78 -1.60 -0.59
CA ASN A 77 13.52 -1.36 -1.24
C ASN A 77 13.78 -1.01 -2.69
N LYS A 78 13.46 -1.95 -3.58
CA LYS A 78 13.64 -1.74 -5.01
C LYS A 78 12.81 -0.57 -5.52
N LYS A 79 11.55 -0.46 -5.05
CA LYS A 79 10.61 0.62 -5.39
C LYS A 79 9.49 0.71 -4.35
N THR A 80 9.23 1.92 -3.90
CA THR A 80 8.07 2.26 -3.08
C THR A 80 6.89 2.55 -4.00
N GLN A 81 5.78 1.89 -3.74
CA GLN A 81 4.60 1.98 -4.59
C GLN A 81 3.45 2.68 -3.89
N ILE A 82 2.72 3.49 -4.68
CA ILE A 82 1.50 4.18 -4.27
C ILE A 82 0.33 3.79 -5.18
N SER A 83 -0.83 3.58 -4.56
CA SER A 83 -2.12 3.31 -5.21
C SER A 83 -3.15 4.33 -4.74
N LYS A 84 -3.90 4.96 -5.66
CA LYS A 84 -4.99 5.89 -5.34
C LYS A 84 -6.32 5.15 -5.33
N ILE A 85 -7.09 5.35 -4.26
CA ILE A 85 -8.41 4.78 -4.05
C ILE A 85 -9.39 5.93 -3.95
N ASP A 86 -10.44 5.93 -4.76
CA ASP A 86 -11.53 6.89 -4.68
C ASP A 86 -12.80 6.18 -4.21
N MET A 87 -13.22 6.44 -2.97
CA MET A 87 -14.37 5.78 -2.34
C MET A 87 -15.72 6.26 -2.90
N ARG A 88 -15.75 7.37 -3.65
CA ARG A 88 -16.97 7.89 -4.29
C ARG A 88 -17.39 7.02 -5.49
N MET A 89 -16.44 6.30 -6.07
CA MET A 89 -16.67 5.47 -7.25
C MET A 89 -17.54 4.24 -6.93
N ARG A 90 -18.11 3.62 -7.98
CA ARG A 90 -18.93 2.40 -7.90
C ARG A 90 -20.10 2.49 -6.93
N ASN A 91 -20.80 3.63 -6.91
CA ASN A 91 -21.92 3.92 -6.00
C ASN A 91 -21.49 3.80 -4.52
N GLY A 92 -20.38 4.43 -4.15
CA GLY A 92 -19.86 4.41 -2.79
C GLY A 92 -19.12 3.14 -2.38
N ARG A 93 -18.86 2.21 -3.32
CA ARG A 93 -18.08 0.99 -3.04
C ARG A 93 -16.58 1.18 -3.16
N GLY A 94 -16.16 2.28 -3.78
CA GLY A 94 -14.78 2.61 -4.05
C GLY A 94 -14.19 1.89 -5.27
N GLU A 95 -13.15 2.50 -5.84
CA GLU A 95 -12.38 1.95 -6.95
C GLU A 95 -10.91 2.39 -6.86
N VAL A 96 -9.99 1.51 -7.27
CA VAL A 96 -8.57 1.85 -7.41
C VAL A 96 -8.40 2.61 -8.71
N VAL A 97 -8.11 3.91 -8.61
CA VAL A 97 -7.96 4.83 -9.76
C VAL A 97 -6.66 4.57 -10.49
N TYR A 98 -5.58 4.37 -9.74
CA TYR A 98 -4.33 3.83 -10.26
C TYR A 98 -3.69 2.95 -9.21
N LYS A 99 -2.90 2.00 -9.67
CA LYS A 99 -2.33 0.95 -8.86
C LYS A 99 -0.81 0.95 -9.03
N ASN A 100 -0.10 0.80 -7.91
CA ASN A 100 1.31 0.40 -7.86
C ASN A 100 2.26 1.30 -8.66
N ARG A 101 1.97 2.60 -8.68
CA ARG A 101 2.88 3.57 -9.29
C ARG A 101 4.07 3.76 -8.37
N SER A 102 5.27 3.67 -8.93
CA SER A 102 6.47 4.06 -8.19
C SER A 102 6.54 5.58 -8.08
N PHE A 103 6.94 6.08 -6.92
CA PHE A 103 7.07 7.52 -6.68
C PHE A 103 8.43 7.93 -6.10
N ASP A 104 9.28 6.96 -5.80
CA ASP A 104 10.67 7.16 -5.42
C ASP A 104 11.59 7.10 -6.65
N GLU A 105 12.54 8.04 -6.70
CA GLU A 105 13.59 8.10 -7.72
C GLU A 105 14.86 7.35 -7.28
N GLU A 106 15.03 7.17 -5.96
CA GLU A 106 16.16 6.50 -5.33
C GLU A 106 15.68 5.33 -4.46
N GLU A 107 16.60 4.41 -4.12
CA GLU A 107 16.32 3.30 -3.21
C GLU A 107 16.06 3.83 -1.80
N LEU A 108 14.86 3.58 -1.28
CA LEU A 108 14.50 3.90 0.10
C LEU A 108 14.83 2.73 1.05
N GLY A 109 14.77 2.99 2.35
CA GLY A 109 14.80 1.92 3.35
C GLY A 109 13.67 0.92 3.15
N VAL A 110 13.88 -0.32 3.59
CA VAL A 110 12.87 -1.39 3.54
C VAL A 110 11.68 -1.15 4.47
N THR A 111 11.80 -0.18 5.37
CA THR A 111 10.76 0.27 6.30
C THR A 111 10.66 1.79 6.25
N PHE A 112 9.46 2.31 6.46
CA PHE A 112 9.21 3.73 6.62
C PHE A 112 7.95 3.94 7.46
N ALA A 113 7.79 5.14 8.01
CA ALA A 113 6.56 5.64 8.60
C ALA A 113 6.04 6.82 7.76
N ILE A 114 4.72 6.95 7.66
CA ILE A 114 4.09 8.13 7.07
C ILE A 114 3.39 8.91 8.16
N ILE A 115 3.79 10.17 8.32
CA ILE A 115 3.26 11.05 9.35
C ILE A 115 2.67 12.30 8.73
N LYS A 116 1.58 12.81 9.32
CA LYS A 116 0.99 14.08 8.89
C LYS A 116 1.90 15.22 9.38
N HIS A 117 2.35 16.06 8.46
CA HIS A 117 3.16 17.21 8.82
C HIS A 117 2.32 18.27 9.57
N GLY A 118 2.94 19.02 10.47
CA GLY A 118 2.27 19.99 11.35
C GLY A 118 1.57 21.13 10.62
N ASN A 119 1.92 21.39 9.35
CA ASN A 119 1.24 22.39 8.53
C ASN A 119 -0.14 21.95 8.02
N GLY A 120 -0.51 20.68 8.20
CA GLY A 120 -1.79 20.12 7.80
C GLY A 120 -1.97 19.93 6.29
N LYS A 121 -0.92 20.14 5.49
CA LYS A 121 -0.96 20.10 4.01
C LYS A 121 -0.10 19.00 3.41
N ASP A 122 0.84 18.46 4.19
CA ASP A 122 1.78 17.46 3.70
C ASP A 122 1.75 16.19 4.55
N TRP A 123 2.12 15.10 3.88
CA TRP A 123 2.54 13.87 4.53
C TRP A 123 4.06 13.73 4.37
N TRP A 124 4.74 13.32 5.43
CA TRP A 124 6.16 13.03 5.39
C TRP A 124 6.38 11.53 5.41
N VAL A 125 7.26 11.07 4.52
CA VAL A 125 7.85 9.73 4.59
C VAL A 125 9.09 9.83 5.47
N VAL A 126 9.12 9.08 6.56
CA VAL A 126 10.23 9.01 7.50
C VAL A 126 10.85 7.63 7.39
N LEU A 127 12.16 7.59 7.11
CA LEU A 127 12.95 6.38 6.90
C LEU A 127 13.60 5.91 8.20
#